data_AF-A0A0A0JZW1-F1
#
_entry.id   AF-A0A0A0JZW1-F1
#
_cell.length_a   1.000
_cell.length_b   1.000
_cell.length_c   1.000
_cell.angle_alpha   90.00
_cell.angle_beta   90.00
_cell.angle_gamma   90.00
#
_symmetry.space_group_name_H-M   'P 1'
#
loop_
_entity.id
_entity.type
_entity.pdbx_description
1 polymer ?
#
loop_
_entity_poly.entity_id
_entity_poly.type
_entity_poly.pdbx_seq_one_letter_code
_entity_poly.pdbx_strand_id
1 'polypeptide(L)'
;MTHFQLRQPAKAVRYTFRLNESEVIELIAATGRRLSYSNAQGVEELRIWGDLELRIPDGSWVVVMARDVSVLSDEYFSLTFVPSKS
;
A
#
# COMPACT_ATOMS: atom_id res chain seq x y z
N MET A 1 29.68 6.19 11.61
CA MET A 1 28.71 6.25 10.50
C MET A 1 27.55 5.35 10.88
N THR A 2 26.36 5.90 11.04
CA THR A 2 25.17 5.11 11.42
C THR A 2 24.55 4.55 10.15
N HIS A 3 24.56 3.22 10.00
CA HIS A 3 23.89 2.55 8.89
C HIS A 3 22.40 2.39 9.24
N PHE A 4 21.52 2.98 8.43
CA PHE A 4 20.09 2.75 8.52
C PHE A 4 19.73 1.61 7.58
N GLN A 5 19.33 0.46 8.13
CA GLN A 5 18.68 -0.59 7.33
C GLN A 5 17.21 -0.22 7.17
N LEU A 6 16.78 -0.03 5.93
CA LEU A 6 15.35 -0.03 5.61
C LEU A 6 14.77 -1.34 6.13
N ARG A 7 13.75 -1.27 6.98
CA ARG A 7 12.95 -2.45 7.28
C ARG A 7 12.40 -2.91 5.94
N GLN A 8 12.77 -4.12 5.52
CA GLN A 8 12.15 -4.71 4.33
C GLN A 8 10.64 -4.64 4.53
N PRO A 9 9.89 -4.16 3.52
CA PRO A 9 8.45 -4.17 3.62
C PRO A 9 8.03 -5.63 3.78
N ALA A 10 7.14 -5.90 4.72
CA ALA A 10 6.66 -7.26 4.91
C ALA A 10 6.00 -7.74 3.61
N LYS A 11 5.29 -6.81 2.93
CA LYS A 11 4.70 -6.97 1.60
C LYS A 11 4.49 -5.59 0.95
N ALA A 12 4.53 -5.53 -0.38
CA ALA A 12 4.16 -4.38 -1.18
C ALA A 12 3.39 -4.81 -2.43
N VAL A 13 2.32 -4.09 -2.79
CA VAL A 13 1.48 -4.37 -3.96
C VAL A 13 1.19 -3.06 -4.68
N ARG A 14 1.30 -3.05 -6.00
CA ARG A 14 0.89 -1.90 -6.81
C ARG A 14 -0.60 -1.99 -7.08
N TYR A 15 -1.35 -0.99 -6.64
CA TYR A 15 -2.79 -0.93 -6.90
C TYR A 15 -3.03 -0.68 -8.39
N THR A 16 -3.93 -1.47 -8.98
CA THR A 16 -4.49 -1.22 -10.30
C THR A 16 -6.00 -1.27 -10.24
N PHE A 17 -6.65 -0.19 -10.66
CA PHE A 17 -8.08 0.02 -10.62
C PHE A 17 -8.82 -1.16 -11.25
N ARG A 18 -9.76 -1.74 -10.47
CA ARG A 18 -10.58 -2.92 -10.83
C ARG A 18 -9.83 -4.22 -11.12
N LEU A 19 -8.50 -4.27 -10.98
CA LEU A 19 -7.73 -5.50 -11.21
C LEU A 19 -7.39 -6.23 -9.92
N ASN A 20 -6.94 -5.53 -8.88
CA ASN A 20 -6.41 -6.16 -7.67
C ASN A 20 -6.86 -5.49 -6.36
N GLU A 21 -8.08 -4.96 -6.33
CA GLU A 21 -8.66 -4.34 -5.13
C GLU A 21 -8.68 -5.29 -3.93
N SER A 22 -9.09 -6.54 -4.13
CA SER A 22 -9.14 -7.56 -3.07
C SER A 22 -7.77 -7.84 -2.47
N GLU A 23 -6.73 -7.91 -3.30
CA GLU A 23 -5.35 -8.11 -2.85
C GLU A 23 -4.88 -6.96 -1.94
N VAL A 24 -5.17 -5.71 -2.35
CA VAL A 24 -4.86 -4.52 -1.54
C VAL A 24 -5.65 -4.52 -0.22
N ILE A 25 -6.93 -4.88 -0.25
CA ILE A 25 -7.78 -4.95 0.95
C ILE A 25 -7.27 -6.02 1.92
N GLU A 26 -6.94 -7.22 1.43
CA GLU A 26 -6.39 -8.31 2.24
C GLU A 26 -5.04 -7.94 2.85
N LEU A 27 -4.18 -7.29 2.06
CA LEU A 27 -2.88 -6.78 2.52
C LEU A 27 -3.04 -5.82 3.71
N ILE A 28 -4.00 -4.89 3.63
CA ILE A 28 -4.25 -3.91 4.70
C ILE A 28 -4.95 -4.58 5.88
N ALA A 29 -5.90 -5.50 5.65
CA ALA A 29 -6.59 -6.23 6.72
C ALA A 29 -5.62 -7.05 7.59
N ALA A 30 -4.53 -7.56 7.00
CA ALA A 30 -3.47 -8.27 7.73
C ALA A 30 -2.77 -7.41 8.80
N THR A 31 -2.89 -6.08 8.74
CA THR A 31 -2.39 -5.18 9.80
C THR A 31 -3.24 -5.17 11.07
N GLY A 32 -4.39 -5.85 11.05
CA GLY A 32 -5.35 -5.91 12.16
C GLY A 32 -6.34 -4.74 12.19
N ARG A 33 -6.31 -3.87 11.16
CA ARG A 33 -7.25 -2.76 11.02
C ARG A 33 -8.63 -3.29 10.61
N ARG A 34 -9.70 -2.77 11.23
CA ARG A 34 -11.07 -2.99 10.78
C ARG A 34 -11.37 -2.01 9.65
N LEU A 35 -11.69 -2.54 8.48
CA LEU A 35 -11.78 -1.75 7.26
C LEU A 35 -13.20 -1.75 6.71
N SER A 36 -13.65 -0.58 6.26
CA SER A 36 -14.67 -0.46 5.24
C SER A 36 -14.01 0.10 3.98
N TYR A 37 -14.50 -0.26 2.79
CA TYR A 37 -13.93 0.24 1.55
C TYR A 37 -15.02 0.57 0.54
N SER A 38 -14.69 1.48 -0.36
CA SER A 38 -15.51 1.75 -1.53
C SER A 38 -14.62 2.08 -2.71
N ASN A 39 -15.08 1.67 -3.88
CA ASN A 39 -14.62 2.24 -5.12
C ASN A 39 -15.85 2.70 -5.92
N ALA A 40 -15.93 4.02 -6.16
CA ALA A 40 -17.03 4.60 -6.90
C ALA A 40 -16.78 4.45 -8.41
N GLN A 41 -17.84 4.16 -9.19
CA GLN A 41 -17.69 4.12 -10.64
C GLN A 41 -17.18 5.46 -11.18
N GLY A 42 -16.13 5.40 -12.00
CA GLY A 42 -15.50 6.57 -12.61
C GLY A 42 -14.45 7.27 -11.74
N VAL A 43 -14.13 6.72 -10.56
CA VAL A 43 -13.07 7.24 -9.69
C VAL A 43 -11.95 6.22 -9.63
N GLU A 44 -10.78 6.53 -10.20
CA GLU A 44 -9.59 5.65 -10.22
C GLU A 44 -8.84 5.69 -8.88
N GLU A 45 -9.57 5.47 -7.79
CA GLU A 45 -9.06 5.53 -6.41
C GLU A 45 -9.83 4.57 -5.52
N LEU A 46 -9.11 3.74 -4.76
CA LEU A 46 -9.69 2.95 -3.69
C LEU A 46 -9.68 3.77 -2.39
N ARG A 47 -10.85 3.90 -1.76
CA ARG A 47 -10.99 4.52 -0.44
C ARG A 47 -11.18 3.46 0.63
N ILE A 48 -10.36 3.55 1.67
CA ILE A 48 -10.40 2.64 2.81
C ILE A 48 -10.55 3.48 4.08
N TRP A 49 -11.54 3.13 4.89
CA TRP A 49 -11.82 3.76 6.16
C TRP A 49 -11.48 2.84 7.32
N GLY A 50 -10.82 3.41 8.32
CA GLY A 50 -10.56 2.83 9.64
C GLY A 50 -10.31 3.96 10.62
N ASP A 51 -9.25 3.86 11.43
CA ASP A 51 -8.81 4.97 12.29
C ASP A 51 -8.33 6.21 11.51
N LEU A 52 -7.95 6.00 10.24
CA LEU A 52 -7.60 7.04 9.26
C LEU A 52 -8.24 6.70 7.91
N GLU A 53 -8.65 7.72 7.16
CA GLU A 53 -9.02 7.57 5.75
C GLU A 53 -7.75 7.41 4.89
N LEU A 54 -7.65 6.30 4.18
CA LEU A 54 -6.63 6.05 3.18
C LEU A 54 -7.24 6.17 1.79
N ARG A 55 -6.59 6.99 0.97
CA ARG A 55 -6.87 7.13 -0.46
C ARG A 55 -5.74 6.51 -1.23
N ILE A 56 -6.08 5.59 -2.13
CA ILE A 56 -5.13 4.81 -2.90
C ILE A 56 -5.42 5.07 -4.38
N PRO A 57 -4.78 6.08 -4.99
CA PRO A 57 -4.90 6.35 -6.41
C PRO A 57 -4.39 5.18 -7.24
N ASP A 58 -4.98 4.99 -8.42
CA ASP A 58 -4.51 4.01 -9.39
C ASP A 58 -3.01 4.14 -9.67
N GLY A 59 -2.34 2.99 -9.79
CA GLY A 59 -0.90 2.91 -10.01
C GLY A 59 -0.04 3.16 -8.77
N SER A 60 -0.60 3.52 -7.62
CA SER A 60 0.15 3.71 -6.37
C SER A 60 0.59 2.39 -5.76
N TRP A 61 1.70 2.43 -5.03
CA TRP A 61 2.18 1.30 -4.23
C TRP A 61 1.58 1.33 -2.82
N VAL A 62 0.98 0.23 -2.41
CA VAL A 62 0.54 -0.01 -1.04
C VAL A 62 1.59 -0.87 -0.36
N VAL A 63 2.18 -0.34 0.70
CA VAL A 63 3.31 -0.96 1.39
C VAL A 63 2.97 -1.18 2.85
N VAL A 64 3.17 -2.41 3.32
CA VAL A 64 2.97 -2.75 4.73
C VAL A 64 4.33 -2.88 5.43
N MET A 65 4.51 -2.07 6.47
CA MET A 65 5.68 -2.10 7.35
C MET A 65 5.23 -2.42 8.77
N ALA A 66 5.50 -3.64 9.22
CA ALA A 66 5.04 -4.17 10.51
C ALA A 66 3.50 -4.13 10.67
N ARG A 67 2.96 -3.09 11.31
CA ARG A 67 1.51 -2.88 11.53
C ARG A 67 0.99 -1.60 10.88
N ASP A 68 1.83 -0.93 10.10
CA ASP A 68 1.47 0.31 9.43
C ASP A 68 1.41 0.14 7.91
N VAL A 69 0.65 1.03 7.28
CA VAL A 69 0.39 1.04 5.84
C VAL A 69 0.79 2.39 5.28
N SER A 70 1.55 2.37 4.19
CA SER A 70 1.91 3.57 3.43
C SER A 70 1.46 3.44 1.99
N VAL A 71 1.01 4.55 1.42
CA VAL A 71 0.66 4.68 0.00
C VAL A 71 1.74 5.55 -0.64
N LEU A 72 2.45 5.00 -1.62
CA LEU A 72 3.60 5.66 -2.26
C LEU A 72 3.37 5.78 -3.76
N SER A 73 3.89 6.87 -4.35
CA SER A 73 4.05 6.93 -5.80
C SER A 73 5.17 5.99 -6.25
N ASP A 74 5.27 5.75 -7.56
CA ASP A 74 6.33 4.92 -8.14
C ASP A 74 7.74 5.48 -7.89
N GLU A 75 7.87 6.82 -7.93
CA GLU A 75 9.10 7.54 -7.61
C GLU A 75 9.53 7.28 -6.15
N TYR A 76 8.63 7.50 -5.19
CA TYR A 76 8.95 7.28 -3.78
C TYR A 76 9.20 5.82 -3.46
N PHE A 77 8.47 4.90 -4.08
CA PHE A 77 8.70 3.47 -3.92
C PHE A 77 10.10 3.09 -4.38
N SER A 78 10.51 3.52 -5.58
CA SER A 78 11.83 3.20 -6.15
C SER A 78 13.00 3.82 -5.37
N LEU A 79 12.80 4.98 -4.73
CA LEU A 79 13.78 5.59 -3.84
C LEU A 79 13.90 4.86 -2.50
N THR A 80 12.81 4.26 -2.03
CA THR A 80 12.72 3.65 -0.69
C THR A 80 13.08 2.16 -0.72
N PHE A 81 12.75 1.45 -1.79
CA PHE A 81 12.91 0.00 -1.87
C PHE A 81 13.86 -0.38 -3.01
N VAL A 82 14.94 -1.07 -2.63
CA VAL A 82 15.91 -1.61 -3.59
C VAL A 82 15.46 -3.04 -3.95
N PRO A 83 15.42 -3.42 -5.24
CA PRO A 83 15.15 -4.80 -5.61
C PRO A 83 16.14 -5.74 -4.91
N SER A 84 15.64 -6.77 -4.23
CA SER A 84 16.52 -7.82 -3.71
C SER A 84 17.13 -8.56 -4.89
N LYS A 85 18.45 -8.55 -5.03
CA LYS A 85 19.14 -9.40 -6.01
C LYS A 85 18.75 -10.86 -5.76
N SER A 86 18.20 -11.51 -6.79
CA SER A 86 17.97 -12.95 -6.84
C SER A 86 19.28 -13.73 -6.82
#